data_AF-A0A6G3MJ96-F1
#
_entry.id   AF-A0A6G3MJ96-F1
#
_cell.length_a   1.000
_cell.length_b   1.000
_cell.length_c   1.000
_cell.angle_alpha   90.00
_cell.angle_beta   90.00
_cell.angle_gamma   90.00
#
_symmetry.space_group_name_H-M   'P 1'
#
loop_
_entity.id
_entity.type
_entity.pdbx_description
1 polymer ?
#
loop_
_entity_poly.entity_id
_entity_poly.type
_entity_poly.pdbx_seq_one_letter_code
_entity_poly.pdbx_strand_id
1 'polypeptide(L)'
;MGIKTKPDLEHLMSETAWKFHEKFKNNGGAYEAFRLLLTQTSLLDDSNITPTQKEILISSIRHRFEPKKAKIRSDIEVTCYTHEGIESVRSALLEGIKLSIGAEAPVKINLISPPIYMVSTIVFDRDEGLRLMNNVVETIRTEIMLREGHFNLKLAPKIVTDIDEAELARQMENLERAKDPIDGDDLSSESESEEQVSQLMENRIES
;
A
#
# COMPACT_ATOMS: atom_id res chain seq x y z
N MET A 1 -19.87 17.92 -18.68
CA MET A 1 -20.39 17.61 -20.03
C MET A 1 -19.22 17.13 -20.87
N GLY A 2 -19.10 15.82 -21.08
CA GLY A 2 -18.06 15.21 -21.90
C GLY A 2 -18.43 15.25 -23.38
N ILE A 3 -17.43 15.25 -24.25
CA ILE A 3 -17.57 15.16 -25.70
C ILE A 3 -18.42 13.93 -26.04
N LYS A 4 -19.58 14.13 -26.67
CA LYS A 4 -20.55 13.05 -26.97
C LYS A 4 -20.45 12.53 -28.40
N THR A 5 -19.75 13.24 -29.27
CA THR A 5 -19.83 13.06 -30.73
C THR A 5 -18.44 12.98 -31.35
N LYS A 6 -18.22 12.02 -32.27
CA LYS A 6 -16.98 11.90 -33.06
C LYS A 6 -16.50 13.20 -33.72
N PRO A 7 -17.36 14.04 -34.34
CA PRO A 7 -16.90 15.29 -34.96
C PRO A 7 -16.35 16.32 -33.96
N ASP A 8 -16.88 16.36 -32.74
CA ASP A 8 -16.38 17.26 -31.69
C ASP A 8 -14.97 16.85 -31.23
N LEU A 9 -14.67 15.54 -31.25
CA LEU A 9 -13.33 15.02 -30.97
C LEU A 9 -12.35 15.37 -32.09
N GLU A 10 -12.74 15.21 -33.35
CA GLU A 10 -11.91 15.57 -34.50
C GLU A 10 -11.58 17.06 -34.51
N HIS A 11 -12.56 17.92 -34.21
CA HIS A 11 -12.34 19.35 -34.08
C HIS A 11 -11.33 19.66 -32.96
N LEU A 12 -11.47 19.02 -31.79
CA LEU A 12 -10.52 19.18 -30.69
C LEU A 12 -9.10 18.73 -31.07
N MET A 13 -8.96 17.59 -31.76
CA MET A 13 -7.67 17.06 -32.20
C MET A 13 -7.01 17.94 -33.27
N SER A 14 -7.80 18.49 -34.18
CA SER A 14 -7.33 19.46 -35.18
C SER A 14 -6.79 20.73 -34.54
N GLU A 15 -7.49 21.25 -33.54
CA GLU A 15 -7.10 22.47 -32.84
C GLU A 15 -5.94 22.28 -31.86
N THR A 16 -5.63 21.05 -31.46
CA THR A 16 -4.55 20.75 -30.49
C THR A 16 -3.47 19.85 -31.08
N ALA A 17 -3.74 18.55 -31.15
CA ALA A 17 -2.75 17.51 -31.46
C ALA A 17 -2.06 17.74 -32.80
N TRP A 18 -2.80 18.15 -33.84
CA TRP A 18 -2.22 18.39 -35.16
C TRP A 18 -1.37 19.68 -35.20
N LYS A 19 -1.85 20.77 -34.59
CA LYS A 19 -1.06 22.01 -34.46
C LYS A 19 0.23 21.80 -33.67
N PHE A 20 0.17 21.01 -32.60
CA PHE A 20 1.37 20.65 -31.83
C PHE A 20 2.30 19.71 -32.60
N HIS A 21 1.76 18.78 -33.40
CA HIS A 21 2.56 17.92 -34.26
C HIS A 21 3.33 18.73 -35.31
N GLU A 22 2.70 19.73 -35.93
CA GLU A 22 3.38 20.62 -36.89
C GLU A 22 4.41 21.53 -36.21
N LYS A 23 4.08 22.15 -35.06
CA LYS A 23 5.03 23.00 -34.31
C LYS A 23 6.26 22.24 -33.81
N PHE A 24 6.10 20.99 -33.39
CA PHE A 24 7.18 20.18 -32.78
C PHE A 24 7.68 19.04 -33.67
N LYS A 25 7.49 19.14 -34.99
CA LYS A 25 7.80 18.09 -35.98
C LYS A 25 9.24 17.55 -35.90
N ASN A 26 10.19 18.36 -35.44
CA ASN A 26 11.61 17.99 -35.31
C ASN A 26 12.02 17.46 -33.92
N ASN A 27 11.18 17.64 -32.88
CA ASN A 27 11.51 17.33 -31.48
C ASN A 27 10.58 16.27 -30.87
N GLY A 28 10.07 15.31 -31.65
CA GLY A 28 9.18 14.25 -31.15
C GLY A 28 7.67 14.55 -31.28
N GLY A 29 7.31 15.58 -32.05
CA GLY A 29 5.94 15.88 -32.47
C GLY A 29 5.01 16.25 -31.31
N ALA A 30 3.75 15.84 -31.42
CA ALA A 30 2.72 16.15 -30.42
C ALA A 30 3.02 15.52 -29.04
N TYR A 31 3.78 14.43 -28.98
CA TYR A 31 4.07 13.74 -27.72
C TYR A 31 4.95 14.56 -26.77
N GLU A 32 6.04 15.13 -27.29
CA GLU A 32 6.91 16.02 -26.50
C GLU A 32 6.21 17.34 -26.15
N ALA A 33 5.36 17.86 -27.04
CA ALA A 33 4.51 19.01 -26.72
C ALA A 33 3.57 18.73 -25.54
N PHE A 34 2.95 17.55 -25.50
CA PHE A 34 2.12 17.13 -24.35
C PHE A 34 2.91 16.92 -23.07
N ARG A 35 4.17 16.47 -23.17
CA ARG A 35 5.07 16.38 -22.01
C ARG A 35 5.43 17.76 -21.46
N LEU A 36 5.76 18.71 -22.34
CA LEU A 36 6.05 20.10 -21.97
C LEU A 36 4.84 20.80 -21.35
N LEU A 37 3.62 20.47 -21.78
CA LEU A 37 2.37 20.98 -21.19
C LEU A 37 2.18 20.63 -19.70
N LEU A 38 2.89 19.63 -19.17
CA LEU A 38 2.89 19.35 -17.72
C LEU A 38 3.58 20.46 -16.93
N THR A 39 4.62 21.06 -17.50
CA THR A 39 5.45 22.10 -16.88
C THR A 39 5.03 23.50 -17.33
N GLN A 40 4.56 23.64 -18.57
CA GLN A 40 4.20 24.91 -19.21
C GLN A 40 2.80 24.85 -19.82
N THR A 41 1.80 25.10 -18.99
CA THR A 41 0.38 25.14 -19.40
C THR A 41 0.08 26.24 -20.42
N SER A 42 0.92 27.28 -20.50
CA SER A 42 0.76 28.44 -21.39
C SER A 42 0.83 28.10 -22.88
N LEU A 43 1.42 26.95 -23.25
CA LEU A 43 1.43 26.48 -24.64
C LEU A 43 0.02 26.19 -25.19
N LEU A 44 -0.95 25.99 -24.29
CA LEU A 44 -2.35 25.76 -24.64
C LEU A 44 -3.21 27.05 -24.64
N ASP A 45 -2.61 28.23 -24.43
CA ASP A 45 -3.33 29.52 -24.49
C ASP A 45 -3.58 29.96 -25.94
N ASP A 46 -2.74 29.53 -26.89
CA ASP A 46 -2.91 29.77 -28.33
C ASP A 46 -4.04 28.92 -28.97
N SER A 47 -4.62 27.98 -28.23
CA SER A 47 -5.57 27.00 -28.77
C SER A 47 -7.01 27.48 -28.60
N ASN A 48 -7.81 27.44 -29.67
CA ASN A 48 -9.19 27.93 -29.68
C ASN A 48 -10.18 26.91 -29.08
N ILE A 49 -10.01 26.58 -27.80
CA ILE A 49 -10.76 25.55 -27.08
C ILE A 49 -11.50 26.18 -25.89
N THR A 50 -12.65 25.62 -25.53
CA THR A 50 -13.36 26.05 -24.31
C THR A 50 -12.53 25.78 -23.04
N PRO A 51 -12.66 26.63 -21.99
CA PRO A 51 -11.89 26.48 -20.75
C PRO A 51 -12.16 25.13 -20.05
N THR A 52 -13.39 24.62 -20.12
CA THR A 52 -13.74 23.30 -19.57
C THR A 52 -13.03 22.15 -20.27
N GLN A 53 -12.91 22.20 -21.60
CA GLN A 53 -12.18 21.18 -22.37
C GLN A 53 -10.68 21.25 -22.09
N LYS A 54 -10.14 22.46 -21.90
CA LYS A 54 -8.73 22.66 -21.53
C LYS A 54 -8.40 22.05 -20.16
N GLU A 55 -9.25 22.24 -19.15
CA GLU A 55 -9.08 21.61 -17.84
C GLU A 55 -9.12 20.08 -17.93
N ILE A 56 -10.08 19.51 -18.66
CA ILE A 56 -10.20 18.06 -18.86
C ILE A 56 -8.97 17.52 -19.59
N LEU A 57 -8.47 18.22 -20.61
CA LEU A 57 -7.29 17.83 -21.37
C LEU A 57 -6.04 17.86 -20.50
N ILE A 58 -5.81 18.93 -19.74
CA ILE A 58 -4.67 19.04 -18.81
C ILE A 58 -4.75 17.95 -17.74
N SER A 59 -5.93 17.71 -17.17
CA SER A 59 -6.15 16.64 -16.20
C SER A 59 -5.83 15.26 -16.79
N SER A 60 -6.26 15.02 -18.03
CA SER A 60 -5.97 13.76 -18.76
C SER A 60 -4.48 13.59 -19.07
N ILE A 61 -3.80 14.68 -19.47
CA ILE A 61 -2.36 14.68 -19.75
C ILE A 61 -1.57 14.41 -18.46
N ARG A 62 -1.90 15.10 -17.36
CA ARG A 62 -1.29 14.85 -16.04
C ARG A 62 -1.48 13.39 -15.63
N HIS A 63 -2.70 12.89 -15.66
CA HIS A 63 -2.97 11.50 -15.29
C HIS A 63 -2.19 10.46 -16.13
N ARG A 64 -1.87 10.79 -17.39
CA ARG A 64 -1.20 9.86 -18.32
C ARG A 64 0.31 10.00 -18.39
N PHE A 65 0.85 11.20 -18.18
CA PHE A 65 2.28 11.49 -18.32
C PHE A 65 2.99 11.74 -17.00
N GLU A 66 2.26 12.05 -15.92
CA GLU A 66 2.88 12.23 -14.61
C GLU A 66 3.45 10.88 -14.14
N PRO A 67 4.73 10.84 -13.72
CA PRO A 67 5.35 9.60 -13.26
C PRO A 67 4.56 9.09 -12.05
N LYS A 68 3.88 7.96 -12.26
CA LYS A 68 3.13 7.31 -11.20
C LYS A 68 4.11 6.86 -10.12
N LYS A 69 3.88 7.34 -8.90
CA LYS A 69 4.64 6.90 -7.74
C LYS A 69 4.45 5.38 -7.58
N ALA A 70 5.56 4.67 -7.42
CA ALA A 70 5.56 3.27 -7.08
C ALA A 70 5.49 3.13 -5.56
N LYS A 71 4.57 2.29 -5.09
CA LYS A 71 4.52 1.90 -3.68
C LYS A 71 5.34 0.63 -3.52
N ILE A 72 6.24 0.62 -2.55
CA ILE A 72 7.08 -0.54 -2.21
C ILE A 72 6.67 -1.02 -0.83
N ARG A 73 6.53 -2.33 -0.69
CA ARG A 73 6.14 -2.98 0.55
C ARG A 73 7.11 -4.10 0.89
N SER A 74 7.35 -4.29 2.17
CA SER A 74 8.02 -5.46 2.75
C SER A 74 7.33 -5.84 4.04
N ASP A 75 7.22 -7.14 4.31
CA ASP A 75 6.64 -7.66 5.54
C ASP A 75 7.73 -8.35 6.35
N ILE A 76 7.86 -7.93 7.60
CA ILE A 76 8.89 -8.40 8.54
C ILE A 76 8.21 -8.99 9.77
N GLU A 77 8.76 -10.08 10.27
CA GLU A 77 8.38 -10.70 11.54
C GLU A 77 9.50 -10.41 12.54
N VAL A 78 9.13 -9.79 13.66
CA VAL A 78 10.08 -9.37 14.69
C VAL A 78 9.59 -9.87 16.04
N THR A 79 10.40 -10.67 16.72
CA THR A 79 10.14 -11.14 18.08
C THR A 79 11.32 -10.84 18.98
N CYS A 80 11.05 -10.47 20.23
CA CYS A 80 12.08 -10.30 21.24
C CYS A 80 11.52 -10.79 22.59
N TYR A 81 12.18 -11.80 23.17
CA TYR A 81 11.73 -12.49 24.38
C TYR A 81 12.41 -11.96 25.66
N THR A 82 13.20 -10.91 25.55
CA THR A 82 13.87 -10.28 26.70
C THR A 82 12.86 -9.48 27.53
N HIS A 83 13.21 -9.18 28.79
CA HIS A 83 12.36 -8.41 29.71
C HIS A 83 12.01 -7.01 29.17
N GLU A 84 12.86 -6.45 28.30
CA GLU A 84 12.65 -5.19 27.58
C GLU A 84 12.31 -5.41 26.09
N GLY A 85 11.74 -6.57 25.75
CA GLY A 85 11.54 -6.98 24.36
C GLY A 85 10.65 -6.02 23.57
N ILE A 86 9.57 -5.52 24.17
CA ILE A 86 8.65 -4.58 23.51
C ILE A 86 9.35 -3.26 23.17
N GLU A 87 10.14 -2.72 24.11
CA GLU A 87 10.88 -1.46 23.89
C GLU A 87 12.02 -1.65 22.89
N SER A 88 12.63 -2.83 22.89
CA SER A 88 13.64 -3.24 21.91
C SER A 88 13.09 -3.26 20.49
N VAL A 89 11.91 -3.86 20.31
CA VAL A 89 11.22 -3.88 19.01
C VAL A 89 10.83 -2.47 18.58
N ARG A 90 10.25 -1.67 19.49
CA ARG A 90 9.87 -0.28 19.18
C ARG A 90 11.06 0.56 18.76
N SER A 91 12.16 0.48 19.48
CA SER A 91 13.41 1.20 19.18
C SER A 91 13.98 0.80 17.82
N ALA A 92 14.04 -0.50 17.51
CA ALA A 92 14.55 -0.98 16.23
C ALA A 92 13.71 -0.49 15.04
N LEU A 93 12.37 -0.53 15.17
CA LEU A 93 11.45 0.00 14.16
C LEU A 93 11.60 1.51 13.98
N LEU A 94 11.81 2.26 15.07
CA LEU A 94 12.04 3.71 15.04
C LEU A 94 13.37 4.07 14.34
N GLU A 95 14.45 3.34 14.60
CA GLU A 95 15.73 3.53 13.90
C GLU A 95 15.59 3.26 12.39
N GLY A 96 14.84 2.23 12.00
CA GLY A 96 14.49 1.99 10.60
C GLY A 96 13.74 3.16 9.96
N ILE A 97 12.82 3.80 10.67
CA ILE A 97 12.10 4.99 10.18
C ILE A 97 13.03 6.20 10.08
N LYS A 98 13.95 6.40 11.02
CA LYS A 98 14.89 7.54 11.04
C LYS A 98 15.75 7.64 9.78
N LEU A 99 16.15 6.52 9.21
CA LEU A 99 16.88 6.49 7.93
C LEU A 99 16.12 7.13 6.76
N SER A 100 14.79 7.23 6.87
CA SER A 100 13.94 7.86 5.86
C SER A 100 13.56 9.31 6.18
N ILE A 101 13.91 9.82 7.37
CA ILE A 101 13.63 11.20 7.80
C ILE A 101 14.63 12.14 7.11
N GLY A 102 14.29 12.58 5.90
CA GLY A 102 15.13 13.46 5.08
C GLY A 102 15.10 13.13 3.58
N ALA A 103 14.60 11.95 3.22
CA ALA A 103 14.31 11.60 1.83
C ALA A 103 12.90 12.08 1.44
N GLU A 104 12.66 12.33 0.14
CA GLU A 104 11.30 12.59 -0.39
C GLU A 104 10.33 11.39 -0.22
N ALA A 105 10.81 10.28 0.36
CA ALA A 105 10.13 8.99 0.48
C ALA A 105 10.01 8.54 1.95
N PRO A 106 9.01 9.04 2.70
CA PRO A 106 8.81 8.65 4.10
C PRO A 106 8.38 7.19 4.21
N VAL A 107 9.07 6.42 5.06
CA VAL A 107 8.72 5.03 5.37
C VAL A 107 7.64 5.00 6.45
N LYS A 108 6.60 4.19 6.23
CA LYS A 108 5.51 3.94 7.18
C LYS A 108 5.53 2.47 7.62
N ILE A 109 5.45 2.24 8.92
CA ILE A 109 5.38 0.90 9.52
C ILE A 109 4.01 0.73 10.18
N ASN A 110 3.28 -0.31 9.79
CA ASN A 110 1.98 -0.68 10.36
C ASN A 110 2.04 -2.10 10.93
N LEU A 111 1.33 -2.35 12.03
CA LEU A 111 1.18 -3.70 12.59
C LEU A 111 0.04 -4.44 11.88
N ILE A 112 0.32 -5.59 11.27
CA ILE A 112 -0.74 -6.46 10.71
C ILE A 112 -1.30 -7.32 11.84
N SER A 113 -0.42 -8.12 12.43
CA SER A 113 -0.71 -9.04 13.52
C SER A 113 0.56 -9.24 14.32
N PRO A 114 0.57 -9.30 15.65
CA PRO A 114 1.77 -9.74 16.37
C PRO A 114 2.17 -11.14 15.85
N PRO A 115 3.44 -11.42 15.46
CA PRO A 115 4.65 -10.58 15.43
C PRO A 115 5.02 -9.96 14.06
N ILE A 116 4.09 -9.91 13.12
CA ILE A 116 4.23 -9.43 11.72
C ILE A 116 3.90 -7.93 11.58
N TYR A 117 4.88 -7.20 11.06
CA TYR A 117 4.80 -5.78 10.71
C TYR A 117 4.92 -5.58 9.20
N MET A 118 4.21 -4.60 8.68
CA MET A 118 4.30 -4.13 7.31
C MET A 118 5.10 -2.84 7.26
N VAL A 119 6.10 -2.81 6.39
CA VAL A 119 6.87 -1.62 6.05
C VAL A 119 6.49 -1.20 4.63
N SER A 120 6.09 0.06 4.47
CA SER A 120 5.67 0.61 3.18
C SER A 120 6.31 1.97 2.91
N THR A 121 6.67 2.23 1.65
CA THR A 121 7.16 3.54 1.20
C THR A 121 6.60 3.85 -0.18
N ILE A 122 6.54 5.14 -0.52
CA ILE A 122 6.06 5.63 -1.81
C ILE A 122 7.18 6.46 -2.43
N VAL A 123 7.64 6.06 -3.61
CA VAL A 123 8.80 6.63 -4.32
C VAL A 123 8.46 6.91 -5.78
N PHE A 124 9.16 7.86 -6.39
CA PHE A 124 9.09 8.07 -7.84
C PHE A 124 10.00 7.08 -8.59
N ASP A 125 11.21 6.86 -8.06
CA ASP A 125 12.16 5.90 -8.60
C ASP A 125 12.04 4.56 -7.85
N ARG A 126 11.81 3.50 -8.63
CA ARG A 126 11.64 2.12 -8.14
C ARG A 126 12.95 1.55 -7.60
N ASP A 127 14.07 1.81 -8.27
CA ASP A 127 15.37 1.25 -7.91
C ASP A 127 15.91 1.90 -6.64
N GLU A 128 15.75 3.21 -6.52
CA GLU A 128 16.11 3.96 -5.31
C GLU A 128 15.26 3.50 -4.11
N GLY A 129 13.95 3.35 -4.29
CA GLY A 129 13.07 2.89 -3.21
C GLY A 129 13.33 1.46 -2.76
N LEU A 130 13.71 0.56 -3.67
CA LEU A 130 14.10 -0.81 -3.33
C LEU A 130 15.38 -0.83 -2.50
N ARG A 131 16.37 0.00 -2.86
CA ARG A 131 17.60 0.15 -2.09
C ARG A 131 17.34 0.71 -0.69
N LEU A 132 16.53 1.77 -0.60
CA LEU A 132 16.13 2.36 0.68
C LEU A 132 15.44 1.33 1.57
N MET A 133 14.46 0.59 1.03
CA MET A 133 13.73 -0.41 1.80
C MET A 133 14.65 -1.55 2.29
N ASN A 134 15.58 -2.03 1.47
CA ASN A 134 16.55 -3.04 1.90
C ASN A 134 17.44 -2.52 3.03
N ASN A 135 17.91 -1.27 2.96
CA ASN A 135 18.72 -0.67 4.03
C ASN A 135 17.93 -0.55 5.34
N VAL A 136 16.66 -0.17 5.28
CA VAL A 136 15.78 -0.09 6.45
C VAL A 136 15.58 -1.47 7.07
N VAL A 137 15.30 -2.49 6.26
CA VAL A 137 15.13 -3.87 6.70
C VAL A 137 16.41 -4.41 7.37
N GLU A 138 17.58 -4.14 6.79
CA GLU A 138 18.86 -4.59 7.34
C GLU A 138 19.22 -3.87 8.66
N THR A 139 18.86 -2.60 8.78
CA THR A 139 19.06 -1.82 10.01
C THR A 139 18.18 -2.37 11.13
N ILE A 140 16.89 -2.62 10.85
CA ILE A 140 15.97 -3.24 11.82
C ILE A 140 16.49 -4.61 12.22
N ARG A 141 16.96 -5.42 11.27
CA ARG A 141 17.57 -6.73 11.54
C ARG A 141 18.75 -6.62 12.50
N THR A 142 19.66 -5.68 12.22
CA THR A 142 20.88 -5.48 13.02
C THR A 142 20.54 -5.06 14.46
N GLU A 143 19.63 -4.10 14.64
CA GLU A 143 19.18 -3.63 15.95
C GLU A 143 18.48 -4.73 16.76
N ILE A 144 17.67 -5.57 16.10
CA ILE A 144 16.98 -6.69 16.76
C ILE A 144 17.95 -7.79 17.14
N MET A 145 18.91 -8.13 16.26
CA MET A 145 19.93 -9.13 16.55
C MET A 145 20.85 -8.70 17.70
N LEU A 146 21.18 -7.41 17.81
CA LEU A 146 21.98 -6.87 18.92
C LEU A 146 21.31 -7.08 20.28
N ARG A 147 19.98 -7.10 20.32
CA ARG A 147 19.17 -7.20 21.54
C ARG A 147 18.65 -8.62 21.80
N GLU A 148 19.30 -9.62 21.20
CA GLU A 148 18.93 -11.05 21.31
C GLU A 148 17.50 -11.36 20.84
N GLY A 149 16.95 -10.56 19.91
CA GLY A 149 15.67 -10.83 19.26
C GLY A 149 15.80 -11.71 18.02
N HIS A 150 14.68 -12.24 17.54
CA HIS A 150 14.58 -12.92 16.26
C HIS A 150 13.95 -12.03 15.20
N PHE A 151 14.56 -12.06 14.02
CA PHE A 151 14.11 -11.35 12.84
C PHE A 151 13.88 -12.34 11.70
N ASN A 152 12.72 -12.28 11.06
CA ASN A 152 12.38 -13.09 9.90
C ASN A 152 11.74 -12.26 8.79
N LEU A 153 12.22 -12.40 7.56
CA LEU A 153 11.68 -11.67 6.41
C LEU A 153 10.57 -12.51 5.75
N LYS A 154 9.31 -12.11 5.91
CA LYS A 154 8.16 -12.81 5.30
C LYS A 154 8.01 -12.44 3.83
N LEU A 155 8.08 -11.15 3.53
CA LEU A 155 7.97 -10.61 2.19
C LEU A 155 9.12 -9.63 1.94
N ALA A 156 10.01 -10.00 1.02
CA ALA A 156 11.08 -9.11 0.57
C ALA A 156 10.51 -7.84 -0.09
N PRO A 157 11.26 -6.73 -0.09
CA PRO A 157 10.83 -5.47 -0.71
C PRO A 157 10.35 -5.68 -2.15
N LYS A 158 9.07 -5.43 -2.39
CA LYS A 158 8.43 -5.59 -3.70
C LYS A 158 7.56 -4.37 -4.01
N ILE A 159 7.53 -4.00 -5.29
CA ILE A 159 6.61 -2.99 -5.79
C ILE A 159 5.20 -3.58 -5.79
N VAL A 160 4.29 -2.93 -5.07
CA VAL A 160 2.89 -3.34 -4.97
C VAL A 160 2.02 -2.52 -5.90
N THR A 161 1.01 -3.18 -6.45
CA THR A 161 -0.02 -2.58 -7.30
C THR A 161 -1.30 -2.33 -6.50
N ASP A 162 -2.23 -1.56 -7.08
CA ASP A 162 -3.52 -1.25 -6.44
C ASP A 162 -4.32 -2.52 -6.08
N ILE A 163 -4.11 -3.62 -6.81
CA ILE A 163 -4.77 -4.92 -6.55
C ILE A 163 -4.22 -5.54 -5.26
N ASP A 164 -2.91 -5.55 -5.09
CA ASP A 164 -2.23 -6.11 -3.91
C ASP A 164 -2.63 -5.33 -2.64
N GLU A 165 -2.86 -4.02 -2.77
CA GLU A 165 -3.34 -3.17 -1.67
C GLU A 165 -4.79 -3.48 -1.29
N ALA A 166 -5.66 -3.69 -2.28
CA ALA A 166 -7.05 -4.05 -2.02
C ALA A 166 -7.18 -5.42 -1.35
N GLU A 167 -6.34 -6.38 -1.73
CA GLU A 167 -6.30 -7.69 -1.07
C GLU A 167 -5.82 -7.57 0.38
N LEU A 168 -4.77 -6.78 0.62
CA LEU A 168 -4.26 -6.56 1.97
C LEU A 168 -5.26 -5.85 2.87
N ALA A 169 -5.92 -4.80 2.37
CA ALA A 169 -6.90 -4.05 3.15
C ALA A 169 -8.03 -4.98 3.65
N ARG A 170 -8.47 -5.91 2.79
CA ARG A 170 -9.44 -6.95 3.18
C ARG A 170 -8.89 -7.90 4.24
N GLN A 171 -7.62 -8.29 4.13
CA GLN A 171 -6.97 -9.12 5.15
C GLN A 171 -6.88 -8.38 6.50
N MET A 172 -6.54 -7.08 6.49
CA MET A 172 -6.50 -6.27 7.71
C MET A 172 -7.88 -6.13 8.35
N GLU A 173 -8.92 -5.84 7.57
CA GLU A 173 -10.29 -5.72 8.07
C GLU A 173 -10.78 -7.05 8.69
N ASN A 174 -10.47 -8.19 8.07
CA ASN A 174 -10.79 -9.49 8.62
C ASN A 174 -10.06 -9.77 9.94
N LEU A 175 -8.79 -9.38 10.04
CA LEU A 175 -7.99 -9.52 11.27
C LEU A 175 -8.48 -8.58 12.38
N GLU A 176 -8.96 -7.39 12.05
CA GLU A 176 -9.58 -6.47 13.02
C GLU A 176 -10.89 -7.04 13.53
N ARG A 177 -11.75 -7.56 12.66
CA ARG A 177 -13.02 -8.21 13.06
C ARG A 177 -12.81 -9.44 13.93
N ALA A 178 -11.70 -10.17 13.74
CA ALA A 178 -11.33 -11.30 14.58
C ALA A 178 -10.73 -10.89 15.95
N LYS A 179 -10.31 -9.63 16.12
CA LYS A 179 -9.82 -9.08 17.39
C LYS A 179 -10.93 -8.51 18.27
N ASP A 180 -12.11 -8.24 17.71
CA ASP A 180 -13.27 -7.87 18.52
C ASP A 180 -13.57 -9.00 19.50
N PRO A 181 -13.65 -8.71 20.81
CA PRO A 181 -13.99 -9.74 21.78
C PRO A 181 -15.39 -10.25 21.44
N ILE A 182 -15.47 -11.54 21.13
CA ILE A 182 -16.71 -12.28 21.38
C ILE A 182 -16.91 -12.15 22.89
N ASP A 183 -17.92 -11.37 23.27
CA ASP A 183 -18.36 -11.18 24.65
C ASP A 183 -18.85 -12.54 25.15
N GLY A 184 -17.89 -13.34 25.62
CA GLY A 184 -18.06 -14.70 26.09
C GLY A 184 -18.58 -14.74 27.51
N ASP A 185 -19.60 -13.93 27.81
CA ASP A 185 -20.34 -13.97 29.07
C ASP A 185 -21.81 -14.31 28.78
N ASP A 186 -22.02 -15.53 28.27
CA ASP A 186 -23.25 -16.27 28.51
C ASP A 186 -22.88 -17.57 29.22
N LEU A 187 -22.58 -17.44 30.52
CA LEU A 187 -22.65 -18.54 31.48
C LEU A 187 -24.11 -19.01 31.58
N SER A 188 -24.59 -19.67 30.52
CA SER A 188 -25.77 -20.52 30.58
C SER A 188 -25.38 -21.78 31.35
N SER A 189 -25.61 -21.70 32.66
CA SER A 189 -25.77 -22.84 33.54
C SER A 189 -26.85 -23.78 32.99
N GLU A 190 -26.48 -24.73 32.14
CA GLU A 190 -27.21 -25.99 31.97
C GLU A 190 -26.29 -27.14 32.42
N SER A 191 -26.23 -27.27 33.74
CA SER A 191 -25.92 -28.52 34.42
C SER A 191 -26.99 -29.55 34.07
N GLU A 192 -26.76 -30.40 33.07
CA GLU A 192 -27.51 -31.65 32.89
C GLU A 192 -26.80 -32.60 31.90
N SER A 193 -25.82 -33.37 32.39
CA SER A 193 -25.45 -34.67 31.78
C SER A 193 -24.50 -35.49 32.68
N GLU A 194 -24.84 -35.64 33.96
CA GLU A 194 -24.22 -36.66 34.86
C GLU A 194 -25.19 -37.80 35.23
N GLU A 195 -26.26 -38.04 34.46
CA GLU A 195 -27.23 -39.12 34.74
C GLU A 195 -27.21 -40.32 33.78
N GLN A 196 -26.30 -40.37 32.80
CA GLN A 196 -26.17 -41.55 31.90
C GLN A 196 -25.04 -42.53 32.25
N VAL A 197 -24.19 -42.23 33.24
CA VAL A 197 -23.10 -43.14 33.64
C VAL A 197 -23.51 -44.08 34.80
N SER A 198 -24.58 -43.77 35.54
CA SER A 198 -25.04 -44.62 36.66
C SER A 198 -25.84 -45.84 36.20
N GLN A 199 -26.63 -45.75 35.11
CA GLN A 199 -27.45 -46.87 34.62
C GLN A 199 -26.67 -47.97 33.89
N LEU A 200 -25.40 -47.75 33.52
CA LEU A 200 -24.54 -48.80 32.96
C LEU A 200 -23.75 -49.58 34.03
N MET A 201 -23.68 -49.10 35.28
CA MET A 201 -22.96 -49.80 36.36
C MET A 201 -23.88 -50.69 37.22
N GLU A 202 -25.18 -50.42 37.30
CA GLU A 202 -26.12 -51.28 38.04
C GLU A 202 -26.50 -52.58 37.32
N ASN A 203 -26.44 -52.62 35.98
CA ASN A 203 -26.69 -53.85 35.21
C ASN A 203 -25.50 -54.82 35.14
N ARG A 204 -24.40 -54.55 35.88
CA ARG A 204 -23.22 -55.42 35.91
C ARG A 204 -22.95 -56.04 37.28
N ILE A 205 -23.82 -55.82 38.26
CA ILE A 205 -23.67 -56.35 39.62
C ILE A 205 -24.74 -57.43 39.95
N GLU A 206 -25.74 -57.67 39.10
CA GLU A 206 -26.68 -58.81 39.23
C GLU A 206 -26.56 -59.86 38.10
N SER A 207 -25.33 -60.28 37.78
CA SER A 207 -25.08 -61.58 37.11
C SER A 207 -23.88 -62.29 37.72
#